data_AF-A0A1Y4W4U4-F1
#
_entry.id   AF-A0A1Y4W4U4-F1
#
_cell.length_a   1.000
_cell.length_b   1.000
_cell.length_c   1.000
_cell.angle_alpha   90.00
_cell.angle_beta   90.00
_cell.angle_gamma   90.00
#
_symmetry.space_group_name_H-M   'P 1'
#
loop_
_entity.id
_entity.type
_entity.pdbx_description
1 polymer ?
#
loop_
_entity_poly.entity_id
_entity_poly.type
_entity_poly.pdbx_seq_one_letter_code
_entity_poly.pdbx_strand_id
1 'polypeptide(L)'
;MIKSFRFLLQFAWINLGAILAFALIVIAGAWCTGVPQGNQNLFATYFSTFPLLSLIVLFIYSFGLTTSNLNLALSFGARRRDFFFAVQGILLLYTGVCWMLQVVMSSIPFLFHWTDQERWQVLLSLGGFSSWAYPLVCLAILCLGGLCGMLMVRSKLLGTLVLILALVAAIAATALLFITADMFASGAGWGALPLILVAAMAGIVGASEYFFWRTMHRHIVR
;
A
#
# COMPACT_ATOMS: atom_id res chain seq x y z
N MET A 1 -15.04 -19.96 3.72
CA MET A 1 -13.83 -19.20 3.33
C MET A 1 -13.76 -18.95 1.82
N ILE A 2 -13.79 -20.00 0.98
CA ILE A 2 -13.61 -19.90 -0.48
C ILE A 2 -14.64 -18.98 -1.17
N LYS A 3 -15.93 -19.05 -0.79
CA LYS A 3 -17.00 -18.23 -1.41
C LYS A 3 -16.82 -16.73 -1.14
N SER A 4 -16.52 -16.35 0.10
CA SER A 4 -16.30 -14.96 0.52
C SER A 4 -15.02 -14.39 -0.09
N PHE A 5 -13.95 -15.19 -0.14
CA PHE A 5 -12.71 -14.80 -0.81
C PHE A 5 -12.93 -14.60 -2.31
N ARG A 6 -13.60 -15.52 -3.00
CA ARG A 6 -13.89 -15.40 -4.44
C ARG A 6 -14.71 -14.15 -4.77
N PHE A 7 -15.69 -13.81 -3.91
CA PHE A 7 -16.48 -12.60 -4.06
C PHE A 7 -15.64 -11.33 -3.94
N LEU A 8 -14.89 -11.20 -2.85
CA LEU A 8 -14.03 -10.02 -2.66
C LEU A 8 -12.92 -9.94 -3.71
N LEU A 9 -12.43 -11.08 -4.18
CA LEU A 9 -11.42 -11.20 -5.22
C LEU A 9 -11.91 -10.61 -6.55
N GLN A 10 -13.20 -10.73 -6.91
CA GLN A 10 -13.74 -10.08 -8.12
C GLN A 10 -13.52 -8.56 -8.13
N PHE A 11 -13.70 -7.90 -6.98
CA PHE A 11 -13.42 -6.47 -6.84
C PHE A 11 -11.91 -6.20 -6.77
N ALA A 12 -11.16 -7.07 -6.09
CA ALA A 12 -9.72 -6.91 -5.95
C ALA A 12 -8.97 -7.00 -7.29
N TRP A 13 -9.37 -7.88 -8.20
CA TRP A 13 -8.75 -7.99 -9.52
C TRP A 13 -8.91 -6.73 -10.37
N ILE A 14 -10.04 -6.03 -10.28
CA ILE A 14 -10.26 -4.77 -11.00
C ILE A 14 -9.30 -3.69 -10.47
N ASN A 15 -9.19 -3.58 -9.15
CA ASN A 15 -8.27 -2.65 -8.48
C ASN A 15 -6.80 -2.95 -8.81
N LEU A 16 -6.41 -4.22 -8.82
CA LEU A 16 -5.06 -4.64 -9.22
C LEU A 16 -4.80 -4.34 -10.70
N GLY A 17 -5.78 -4.63 -11.56
CA GLY A 17 -5.70 -4.30 -12.98
C GLY A 17 -5.49 -2.80 -13.21
N ALA A 18 -6.15 -1.94 -12.43
CA ALA A 18 -5.96 -0.50 -12.51
C ALA A 18 -4.54 -0.06 -12.11
N ILE A 19 -3.97 -0.62 -11.02
CA ILE A 19 -2.58 -0.34 -10.61
C ILE A 19 -1.60 -0.80 -11.69
N LEU A 20 -1.79 -2.00 -12.25
CA LEU A 20 -0.94 -2.54 -13.31
C LEU A 20 -1.02 -1.71 -14.60
N ALA A 21 -2.24 -1.31 -15.00
CA ALA A 21 -2.43 -0.44 -16.15
C ALA A 21 -1.78 0.94 -15.94
N PHE A 22 -1.91 1.51 -14.74
CA PHE A 22 -1.24 2.76 -14.40
C PHE A 22 0.29 2.64 -14.50
N ALA A 23 0.86 1.56 -13.95
CA ALA A 23 2.30 1.30 -14.06
C ALA A 23 2.76 1.19 -15.53
N LEU A 24 2.00 0.47 -16.36
CA LEU A 24 2.29 0.35 -17.79
C LEU A 24 2.26 1.71 -18.50
N ILE A 25 1.28 2.56 -18.21
CA ILE A 25 1.17 3.91 -18.77
C ILE A 25 2.38 4.76 -18.36
N VAL A 26 2.80 4.69 -17.10
CA VAL A 26 3.96 5.44 -16.61
C VAL A 26 5.25 4.97 -17.30
N ILE A 27 5.44 3.66 -17.47
CA ILE A 27 6.61 3.09 -18.18
C ILE A 27 6.60 3.51 -19.65
N ALA A 28 5.50 3.26 -20.36
CA ALA A 28 5.39 3.57 -21.78
C ALA A 28 5.53 5.08 -22.02
N GLY A 29 4.91 5.90 -21.18
CA GLY A 29 5.03 7.36 -21.22
C GLY A 29 6.46 7.82 -21.00
N ALA A 30 7.18 7.25 -20.02
CA ALA A 30 8.59 7.56 -19.80
C ALA A 30 9.47 7.23 -21.02
N TRP A 31 9.24 6.07 -21.65
CA TRP A 31 9.92 5.67 -22.88
C TRP A 31 9.64 6.60 -24.06
N CYS A 32 8.37 6.86 -24.37
CA CYS A 32 7.97 7.68 -25.50
C CYS A 32 8.43 9.14 -25.39
N THR A 33 8.64 9.64 -24.17
CA THR A 33 9.00 11.03 -23.92
C THR A 33 10.49 11.25 -23.69
N GLY A 34 11.33 10.21 -23.87
CA GLY A 34 12.78 10.34 -23.81
C GLY A 34 13.36 10.44 -22.40
N VAL A 35 12.63 10.02 -21.36
CA VAL A 35 13.17 9.92 -19.98
C VAL A 35 14.44 9.07 -19.90
N PRO A 36 14.58 7.94 -20.64
CA PRO A 36 15.82 7.15 -20.65
C PRO A 36 17.07 7.94 -21.09
N GLN A 37 16.89 9.01 -21.86
CA GLN A 37 17.93 9.85 -22.44
C GLN A 37 18.20 11.12 -21.60
N GLY A 38 17.58 11.23 -20.42
CA GLY A 38 17.81 12.34 -19.48
C GLY A 38 16.74 13.42 -19.47
N ASN A 39 15.72 13.30 -20.34
CA ASN A 39 14.66 14.31 -20.42
C ASN A 39 13.88 14.43 -19.10
N GLN A 40 13.58 15.66 -18.69
CA GLN A 40 12.83 15.95 -17.47
C GLN A 40 11.39 16.27 -17.80
N ASN A 41 10.47 15.40 -17.40
CA ASN A 41 9.04 15.57 -17.65
C ASN A 41 8.20 14.93 -16.53
N LEU A 42 6.88 15.07 -16.65
CA LEU A 42 5.93 14.53 -15.67
C LEU A 42 6.08 13.01 -15.47
N PHE A 43 6.39 12.25 -16.53
CA PHE A 43 6.59 10.80 -16.43
C PHE A 43 7.85 10.44 -15.64
N ALA A 44 8.91 11.24 -15.71
CA ALA A 44 10.08 11.06 -14.85
C ALA A 44 9.72 11.22 -13.37
N THR A 45 8.91 12.22 -13.01
CA THR A 45 8.43 12.42 -11.64
C THR A 45 7.48 11.31 -11.19
N TYR A 46 6.53 10.90 -12.04
CA TYR A 46 5.62 9.80 -11.73
C TYR A 46 6.34 8.47 -11.59
N PHE A 47 7.38 8.23 -12.40
CA PHE A 47 8.21 7.03 -12.30
C PHE A 47 9.00 7.01 -10.99
N SER A 48 9.72 8.07 -10.63
CA SER A 48 10.49 8.11 -9.37
C SER A 48 9.62 8.03 -8.12
N THR A 49 8.41 8.60 -8.18
CA THR A 49 7.46 8.69 -7.06
C THR A 49 6.42 7.56 -7.06
N PHE A 50 6.54 6.59 -7.98
CA PHE A 50 5.62 5.46 -8.11
C PHE A 50 5.35 4.68 -6.80
N PRO A 51 6.36 4.38 -5.95
CA PRO A 51 6.11 3.68 -4.69
C PRO A 51 5.13 4.45 -3.80
N LEU A 52 5.20 5.77 -3.76
CA LEU A 52 4.31 6.60 -2.94
C LEU A 52 2.90 6.66 -3.53
N LEU A 53 2.78 6.78 -4.85
CA LEU A 53 1.49 6.77 -5.52
C LEU A 53 0.74 5.45 -5.29
N SER A 54 1.46 4.34 -5.33
CA SER A 54 0.90 3.02 -5.04
C SER A 54 0.33 2.93 -3.62
N LEU A 55 0.99 3.53 -2.62
CA LEU A 55 0.52 3.55 -1.24
C LEU A 55 -0.79 4.34 -1.06
N ILE A 56 -0.92 5.48 -1.75
CA ILE A 56 -2.15 6.27 -1.73
C ILE A 56 -3.30 5.47 -2.34
N VAL A 57 -3.04 4.79 -3.47
CA VAL A 57 -4.05 3.95 -4.13
C VAL A 57 -4.45 2.77 -3.25
N LEU A 58 -3.49 2.10 -2.62
CA LEU A 58 -3.74 1.00 -1.67
C LEU A 58 -4.60 1.45 -0.49
N PHE A 59 -4.32 2.63 0.08
CA PHE A 59 -5.13 3.22 1.14
C PHE A 59 -6.59 3.38 0.72
N ILE A 60 -6.84 3.97 -0.46
CA ILE A 60 -8.19 4.19 -1.01
C ILE A 60 -8.90 2.85 -1.24
N TYR A 61 -8.20 1.85 -1.77
CA TYR A 61 -8.78 0.53 -2.03
C TYR A 61 -9.15 -0.21 -0.76
N SER A 62 -8.30 -0.17 0.27
CA SER A 62 -8.63 -0.78 1.56
C SER A 62 -9.80 -0.07 2.24
N PHE A 63 -9.83 1.26 2.16
CA PHE A 63 -10.96 2.06 2.65
C PHE A 63 -12.29 1.69 1.96
N GLY A 64 -12.28 1.52 0.64
CA GLY A 64 -13.46 1.05 -0.11
C GLY A 64 -13.89 -0.38 0.25
N LEU A 65 -12.91 -1.24 0.54
CA LEU A 65 -13.14 -2.64 0.87
C LEU A 65 -13.82 -2.83 2.23
N THR A 66 -13.52 -1.97 3.21
CA THR A 66 -14.10 -2.06 4.56
C THR A 66 -15.38 -1.23 4.74
N THR A 67 -15.76 -0.42 3.75
CA THR A 67 -17.02 0.33 3.73
C THR A 67 -18.09 -0.39 2.90
N SER A 68 -17.93 -0.42 1.58
CA SER A 68 -18.96 -0.91 0.65
C SER A 68 -19.04 -2.44 0.62
N ASN A 69 -17.89 -3.11 0.51
CA ASN A 69 -17.84 -4.58 0.37
C ASN A 69 -18.15 -5.32 1.67
N LEU A 70 -17.91 -4.69 2.83
CA LEU A 70 -18.23 -5.25 4.14
C LEU A 70 -19.74 -5.36 4.37
N ASN A 71 -20.50 -4.32 4.01
CA ASN A 71 -21.96 -4.34 4.11
C ASN A 71 -22.58 -5.39 3.18
N LEU A 72 -22.13 -5.43 1.91
CA LEU A 72 -22.57 -6.44 0.93
C LEU A 72 -22.25 -7.87 1.37
N ALA A 73 -21.04 -8.14 1.87
CA ALA A 73 -20.63 -9.48 2.27
C ALA A 73 -21.39 -10.00 3.50
N LEU A 74 -21.77 -9.12 4.43
CA LEU A 74 -22.60 -9.47 5.58
C LEU A 74 -24.05 -9.76 5.17
N SER A 75 -24.61 -9.01 4.20
CA SER A 75 -25.95 -9.29 3.65
C SER A 75 -26.06 -10.65 2.95
N PHE A 76 -24.96 -11.19 2.41
CA PHE A 76 -24.91 -12.53 1.81
C PHE A 76 -24.69 -13.67 2.81
N GLY A 77 -24.79 -13.42 4.12
CA GLY A 77 -24.75 -14.47 5.15
C GLY A 77 -23.38 -15.10 5.37
N ALA A 78 -22.29 -14.40 5.05
CA ALA A 78 -20.94 -14.91 5.26
C ALA A 78 -20.64 -15.13 6.76
N ARG A 79 -20.03 -16.29 7.10
CA ARG A 79 -19.57 -16.57 8.46
C ARG A 79 -18.47 -15.56 8.84
N ARG A 80 -18.61 -14.89 9.99
CA ARG A 80 -17.72 -13.78 10.43
C ARG A 80 -16.22 -14.13 10.41
N ARG A 81 -15.86 -15.33 10.87
CA ARG A 81 -14.48 -15.84 10.86
C ARG A 81 -13.94 -16.01 9.44
N ASP A 82 -14.76 -16.50 8.52
CA ASP A 82 -14.34 -16.74 7.14
C ASP A 82 -14.14 -15.44 6.36
N PHE A 83 -14.93 -14.41 6.67
CA PHE A 83 -14.80 -13.09 6.07
C PHE A 83 -13.53 -12.38 6.54
N PHE A 84 -13.17 -12.47 7.83
CA PHE A 84 -11.91 -11.92 8.35
C PHE A 84 -10.70 -12.48 7.59
N PHE A 85 -10.59 -13.81 7.48
CA PHE A 85 -9.50 -14.44 6.74
C PHE A 85 -9.51 -14.11 5.25
N ALA A 86 -10.69 -13.90 4.65
CA ALA A 86 -10.80 -13.49 3.26
C ALA A 86 -10.27 -12.06 3.03
N VAL A 87 -10.58 -11.13 3.95
CA VAL A 87 -10.03 -9.76 3.92
C VAL A 87 -8.52 -9.81 4.09
N GLN A 88 -8.00 -10.58 5.06
CA GLN A 88 -6.56 -10.75 5.27
C GLN A 88 -5.83 -11.28 4.04
N GLY A 89 -6.41 -12.30 3.39
CA GLY A 89 -5.86 -12.83 2.14
C GLY A 89 -5.76 -11.78 1.04
N ILE A 90 -6.71 -10.84 0.97
CA ILE A 90 -6.71 -9.78 -0.05
C ILE A 90 -5.73 -8.66 0.29
N LEU A 91 -5.59 -8.29 1.57
CA LEU A 91 -4.57 -7.33 1.99
C LEU A 91 -3.16 -7.86 1.67
N LEU A 92 -2.91 -9.14 1.96
CA LEU A 92 -1.65 -9.79 1.59
C LEU A 92 -1.44 -9.85 0.08
N LEU A 93 -2.51 -10.12 -0.69
CA LEU A 93 -2.44 -10.16 -2.15
C LEU A 93 -2.12 -8.78 -2.72
N TYR A 94 -2.77 -7.70 -2.25
CA TYR A 94 -2.46 -6.33 -2.65
C TYR A 94 -1.00 -5.97 -2.33
N THR A 95 -0.55 -6.24 -1.11
CA THR A 95 0.85 -6.03 -0.71
C THR A 95 1.81 -6.80 -1.61
N GLY A 96 1.54 -8.08 -1.85
CA GLY A 96 2.38 -8.93 -2.69
C GLY A 96 2.50 -8.41 -4.12
N VAL A 97 1.38 -8.04 -4.74
CA VAL A 97 1.39 -7.52 -6.11
C VAL A 97 2.10 -6.16 -6.18
N CYS A 98 1.82 -5.24 -5.26
CA CYS A 98 2.51 -3.95 -5.22
C CYS A 98 4.01 -4.10 -4.95
N TRP A 99 4.41 -5.03 -4.08
CA TRP A 99 5.81 -5.32 -3.83
C TRP A 99 6.52 -5.88 -5.07
N MET A 100 5.90 -6.85 -5.76
CA MET A 100 6.45 -7.39 -7.01
C MET A 100 6.52 -6.32 -8.10
N LEU A 101 5.49 -5.49 -8.22
CA LEU A 101 5.46 -4.39 -9.18
C LEU A 101 6.57 -3.36 -8.91
N GLN A 102 6.79 -3.03 -7.64
CA GLN A 102 7.87 -2.14 -7.22
C GLN A 102 9.24 -2.71 -7.60
N VAL A 103 9.47 -4.00 -7.37
CA VAL A 103 10.72 -4.70 -7.76
C VAL A 103 10.91 -4.69 -9.28
N VAL A 104 9.84 -4.93 -10.05
CA VAL A 104 9.89 -4.85 -11.51
C VAL A 104 10.23 -3.42 -11.94
N MET A 105 9.55 -2.41 -11.43
CA MET A 105 9.84 -1.02 -11.78
C MET A 105 11.27 -0.61 -11.43
N SER A 106 11.82 -1.09 -10.31
CA SER A 106 13.22 -0.80 -9.93
C SER A 106 14.26 -1.48 -10.79
N SER A 107 13.90 -2.57 -11.45
CA SER A 107 14.80 -3.24 -12.39
C SER A 107 14.88 -2.55 -13.77
N ILE A 108 13.86 -1.77 -14.16
CA ILE A 108 13.77 -1.16 -15.50
C ILE A 108 14.95 -0.21 -15.81
N PRO A 109 15.32 0.76 -14.94
CA PRO A 109 16.42 1.68 -15.24
C PRO A 109 17.77 0.97 -15.41
N PHE A 110 17.98 -0.14 -14.69
CA PHE A 110 19.21 -0.93 -14.80
C PHE A 110 19.25 -1.78 -16.08
N LEU A 111 18.15 -2.46 -16.41
CA LEU A 111 18.08 -3.31 -17.59
C LEU A 111 18.28 -2.50 -18.89
N PHE A 112 17.80 -1.26 -18.91
CA PHE A 112 17.83 -0.40 -20.08
C PHE A 112 18.87 0.74 -20.01
N HIS A 113 19.76 0.72 -19.02
CA HIS A 113 20.87 1.67 -18.88
C HIS A 113 20.44 3.14 -18.98
N TRP A 114 19.37 3.51 -18.27
CA TRP A 114 18.88 4.90 -18.28
C TRP A 114 19.91 5.85 -17.66
N THR A 115 20.06 7.05 -18.24
CA THR A 115 20.92 8.10 -17.69
C THR A 115 20.42 8.58 -16.33
N ASP A 116 21.34 9.05 -15.46
CA ASP A 116 21.07 9.57 -14.11
C ASP A 116 20.44 8.59 -13.11
N GLN A 117 21.19 7.57 -12.70
CA GLN A 117 20.74 6.57 -11.72
C GLN A 117 20.40 7.16 -10.34
N GLU A 118 21.03 8.29 -9.97
CA GLU A 118 20.78 8.99 -8.71
C GLU A 118 19.35 9.56 -8.62
N ARG A 119 18.70 9.86 -9.76
CA ARG A 119 17.32 10.37 -9.79
C ARG A 119 16.29 9.33 -9.39
N TRP A 120 16.67 8.05 -9.42
CA TRP A 120 15.80 6.92 -9.10
C TRP A 120 16.00 6.38 -7.68
N GLN A 121 16.81 7.04 -6.85
CA GLN A 121 17.17 6.56 -5.50
C GLN A 121 15.96 6.16 -4.64
N VAL A 122 14.84 6.88 -4.71
CA VAL A 122 13.59 6.54 -3.98
C VAL A 122 13.03 5.18 -4.42
N LEU A 123 13.03 4.94 -5.72
CA LEU A 123 12.48 3.73 -6.32
C LEU A 123 13.47 2.56 -6.18
N LEU A 124 14.77 2.84 -6.21
CA LEU A 124 15.87 1.87 -6.09
C LEU A 124 16.10 1.39 -4.66
N SER A 125 16.08 2.29 -3.68
CA SER A 125 16.23 1.97 -2.25
C SER A 125 15.09 1.10 -1.71
N LEU A 126 13.89 1.27 -2.26
CA LEU A 126 12.72 0.46 -1.98
C LEU A 126 12.61 -0.76 -2.92
N GLY A 127 13.40 -0.76 -3.98
CA GLY A 127 13.44 -1.77 -5.01
C GLY A 127 14.42 -2.88 -4.69
N GLY A 128 13.91 -3.96 -4.09
CA GLY A 128 14.70 -5.17 -3.88
C GLY A 128 13.98 -6.21 -3.05
N PHE A 129 14.31 -7.48 -3.27
CA PHE A 129 13.81 -8.58 -2.43
C PHE A 129 14.37 -8.54 -1.00
N SER A 130 15.42 -7.74 -0.76
CA SER A 130 16.06 -7.60 0.56
C SER A 130 15.33 -6.61 1.47
N SER A 131 14.62 -5.62 0.90
CA SER A 131 13.98 -4.55 1.69
C SER A 131 12.55 -4.94 2.13
N TRP A 132 12.45 -5.55 3.31
CA TRP A 132 11.15 -5.84 3.94
C TRP A 132 10.35 -4.60 4.36
N ALA A 133 10.95 -3.41 4.28
CA ALA A 133 10.32 -2.16 4.67
C ALA A 133 9.11 -1.80 3.78
N TYR A 134 9.23 -1.97 2.46
CA TYR A 134 8.15 -1.62 1.53
C TYR A 134 6.87 -2.46 1.70
N PRO A 135 6.92 -3.82 1.76
CA PRO A 135 5.72 -4.61 2.01
C PRO A 135 5.11 -4.35 3.40
N LEU A 136 5.93 -4.05 4.42
CA LEU A 136 5.44 -3.66 5.73
C LEU A 136 4.69 -2.32 5.70
N VAL A 137 5.20 -1.33 4.98
CA VAL A 137 4.53 -0.03 4.80
C VAL A 137 3.23 -0.20 4.01
N CYS A 138 3.21 -1.05 2.98
CA CYS A 138 1.99 -1.39 2.25
C CYS A 138 0.93 -2.01 3.18
N LEU A 139 1.32 -2.98 4.02
CA LEU A 139 0.40 -3.56 5.00
C LEU A 139 -0.10 -2.54 6.01
N ALA A 140 0.79 -1.72 6.57
CA ALA A 140 0.41 -0.69 7.53
C ALA A 140 -0.61 0.28 6.93
N ILE A 141 -0.40 0.76 5.69
CA ILE A 141 -1.32 1.70 5.04
C ILE A 141 -2.64 1.05 4.65
N LEU A 142 -2.61 -0.21 4.22
CA LEU A 142 -3.80 -1.01 3.94
C LEU A 142 -4.62 -1.19 5.22
N CYS A 143 -4.00 -1.58 6.33
CA CYS A 143 -4.70 -1.73 7.60
C CYS A 143 -5.29 -0.40 8.10
N LEU A 144 -4.54 0.70 7.98
CA LEU A 144 -5.03 2.04 8.31
C LEU A 144 -6.23 2.48 7.44
N GLY A 145 -6.15 2.29 6.12
CA GLY A 145 -7.26 2.59 5.22
C GLY A 145 -8.51 1.79 5.55
N GLY A 146 -8.31 0.52 5.87
CA GLY A 146 -9.40 -0.35 6.26
C GLY A 146 -10.01 0.02 7.62
N LEU A 147 -9.21 0.44 8.61
CA LEU A 147 -9.70 1.00 9.87
C LEU A 147 -10.52 2.27 9.66
N CYS A 148 -10.04 3.19 8.81
CA CYS A 148 -10.75 4.42 8.47
C CYS A 148 -12.15 4.11 7.91
N GLY A 149 -12.23 3.15 6.99
CA GLY A 149 -13.49 2.75 6.38
C GLY A 149 -14.49 2.20 7.39
N MET A 150 -14.06 1.31 8.30
CA MET A 150 -14.95 0.79 9.35
C MET A 150 -15.41 1.86 10.33
N LEU A 151 -14.53 2.78 10.73
CA LEU A 151 -14.88 3.87 11.64
C LEU A 151 -15.89 4.82 11.00
N MET A 152 -15.77 5.08 9.71
CA MET A 152 -16.70 5.94 8.97
C MET A 152 -18.12 5.36 8.88
N VAL A 153 -18.24 4.03 8.80
CA VAL A 153 -19.54 3.33 8.89
C VAL A 153 -20.16 3.49 10.29
N ARG A 154 -19.35 3.50 11.35
CA ARG A 154 -19.83 3.58 12.73
C ARG A 154 -20.16 5.00 13.18
N SER A 155 -19.33 5.98 12.83
CA SER A 155 -19.61 7.40 13.05
C SER A 155 -18.88 8.27 12.05
N LYS A 156 -19.64 9.15 11.37
CA LYS A 156 -19.09 10.05 10.34
C LYS A 156 -17.96 10.92 10.88
N LEU A 157 -18.10 11.42 12.11
CA LEU A 157 -17.12 12.31 12.76
C LEU A 157 -15.79 11.60 13.09
N LEU A 158 -15.82 10.39 13.67
CA LEU A 158 -14.59 9.63 13.94
C LEU A 158 -13.94 9.15 12.64
N GLY A 159 -14.75 8.75 11.64
CA GLY A 159 -14.25 8.40 10.32
C GLY A 159 -13.45 9.53 9.68
N THR A 160 -13.99 10.76 9.66
CA THR A 160 -13.29 11.93 9.10
C THR A 160 -12.01 12.27 9.87
N LEU A 161 -12.05 12.26 11.21
CA LEU A 161 -10.86 12.55 12.02
C LEU A 161 -9.74 11.53 11.78
N VAL A 162 -10.09 10.24 11.71
CA VAL A 162 -9.11 9.18 11.47
C VAL A 162 -8.62 9.19 10.02
N LEU A 163 -9.46 9.60 9.06
CA LEU A 163 -9.05 9.79 7.67
C LEU A 163 -8.02 10.93 7.53
N ILE A 164 -8.23 12.06 8.22
CA ILE A 164 -7.25 13.16 8.27
C ILE A 164 -5.95 12.66 8.91
N LEU A 165 -6.03 11.96 10.04
CA LEU A 165 -4.87 11.41 10.73
C LEU A 165 -4.13 10.36 9.86
N ALA A 166 -4.87 9.57 9.08
CA ALA A 166 -4.28 8.60 8.16
C ALA A 166 -3.65 9.26 6.94
N LEU A 167 -4.17 10.40 6.47
CA LEU A 167 -3.53 11.20 5.42
C LEU A 167 -2.19 11.77 5.91
N VAL A 168 -2.17 12.30 7.15
CA VAL A 168 -0.93 12.75 7.81
C VAL A 168 0.03 11.57 8.04
N ALA A 169 -0.49 10.41 8.43
CA ALA A 169 0.31 9.19 8.57
C ALA A 169 0.84 8.67 7.23
N ALA A 170 0.11 8.85 6.12
CA ALA A 170 0.58 8.53 4.78
C ALA A 170 1.74 9.47 4.39
N ILE A 171 1.62 10.76 4.67
CA ILE A 171 2.72 11.73 4.48
C ILE A 171 3.92 11.35 5.36
N ALA A 172 3.69 11.01 6.64
CA ALA A 172 4.76 10.54 7.52
C ALA A 172 5.40 9.23 7.03
N ALA A 173 4.61 8.28 6.53
CA ALA A 173 5.10 7.04 5.93
C ALA A 173 5.94 7.33 4.68
N THR A 174 5.54 8.29 3.84
CA THR A 174 6.35 8.71 2.69
C THR A 174 7.69 9.31 3.14
N ALA A 175 7.69 10.19 4.14
CA ALA A 175 8.92 10.76 4.71
C ALA A 175 9.82 9.69 5.34
N LEU A 176 9.22 8.68 5.99
CA LEU A 176 9.94 7.53 6.54
C LEU A 176 10.53 6.65 5.45
N LEU A 177 9.85 6.47 4.32
CA LEU A 177 10.40 5.76 3.17
C LEU A 177 11.63 6.50 2.62
N PHE A 178 11.60 7.83 2.53
CA PHE A 178 12.76 8.64 2.15
C PHE A 178 13.94 8.49 3.12
N ILE A 179 13.66 8.54 4.43
CA ILE A 179 14.68 8.42 5.47
C ILE A 179 15.28 7.00 5.47
N THR A 180 14.44 5.96 5.46
CA THR A 180 14.90 4.56 5.47
C THR A 180 15.64 4.18 4.19
N ALA A 181 15.21 4.71 3.04
CA ALA A 181 15.86 4.55 1.75
C ALA A 181 17.33 5.00 1.75
N ASP A 182 17.56 6.21 2.27
CA ASP A 182 18.88 6.83 2.37
C ASP A 182 19.73 6.18 3.48
N MET A 183 19.09 5.73 4.57
CA MET A 183 19.72 5.08 5.72
C MET A 183 20.31 3.70 5.43
N PHE A 184 19.62 2.84 4.67
CA PHE A 184 20.14 1.49 4.33
C PHE A 184 21.24 1.54 3.26
N ALA A 185 21.27 2.58 2.43
CA ALA A 185 22.29 2.78 1.40
C ALA A 185 23.61 3.37 1.95
N SER A 186 23.53 4.27 2.93
CA SER A 186 24.70 5.03 3.45
C SER A 186 25.44 4.36 4.61
N GLY A 187 24.85 3.35 5.27
CA GLY A 187 25.51 2.56 6.32
C GLY A 187 25.91 3.32 7.59
N ALA A 188 25.52 4.60 7.76
CA ALA A 188 26.04 5.45 8.81
C ALA A 188 24.94 6.12 9.69
N GLY A 189 25.11 6.01 11.02
CA GLY A 189 24.96 7.17 11.91
C GLY A 189 23.73 7.32 12.83
N TRP A 190 22.71 6.46 12.80
CA TRP A 190 21.45 6.74 13.52
C TRP A 190 21.01 5.69 14.58
N GLY A 191 21.83 4.67 14.85
CA GLY A 191 21.56 3.72 15.93
C GLY A 191 20.26 2.91 15.75
N ALA A 192 19.42 2.84 16.79
CA ALA A 192 18.22 1.99 16.84
C ALA A 192 16.97 2.57 16.15
N LEU A 193 17.04 3.77 15.58
CA LEU A 193 15.91 4.49 15.00
C LEU A 193 15.15 3.69 13.90
N PRO A 194 15.84 3.02 12.95
CA PRO A 194 15.18 2.17 11.96
C PRO A 194 14.41 1.00 12.58
N LEU A 195 14.97 0.39 13.63
CA LEU A 195 14.35 -0.70 14.38
C LEU A 195 13.08 -0.23 15.11
N ILE A 196 13.13 0.96 15.72
CA ILE A 196 11.98 1.58 16.39
C ILE A 196 10.85 1.86 15.38
N LEU A 197 11.19 2.35 14.19
CA LEU A 197 10.21 2.62 13.14
C LEU A 197 9.55 1.35 12.60
N VAL A 198 10.33 0.30 12.34
CA VAL A 198 9.80 -1.02 11.97
C VAL A 198 8.91 -1.58 13.08
N ALA A 199 9.33 -1.46 14.34
CA ALA A 199 8.54 -1.89 15.49
C ALA A 199 7.22 -1.10 15.62
N ALA A 200 7.25 0.23 15.39
CA ALA A 200 6.07 1.07 15.39
C ALA A 200 5.09 0.67 14.28
N MET A 201 5.58 0.38 13.07
CA MET A 201 4.74 -0.13 11.97
C MET A 201 4.14 -1.50 12.28
N ALA A 202 4.94 -2.42 12.81
CA ALA A 202 4.43 -3.71 13.27
C ALA A 202 3.37 -3.55 14.37
N GLY A 203 3.55 -2.57 15.26
CA GLY A 203 2.57 -2.18 16.28
C GLY A 203 1.26 -1.68 15.68
N ILE A 204 1.32 -0.82 14.66
CA ILE A 204 0.13 -0.32 13.92
C ILE A 204 -0.60 -1.48 13.24
N VAL A 205 0.12 -2.38 12.58
CA VAL A 205 -0.46 -3.59 11.96
C VAL A 205 -1.11 -4.46 13.05
N GLY A 206 -0.43 -4.75 14.16
CA GLY A 206 -1.01 -5.55 15.24
C GLY A 206 -2.25 -4.92 15.88
N ALA A 207 -2.22 -3.62 16.14
CA ALA A 207 -3.34 -2.89 16.74
C ALA A 207 -4.55 -2.83 15.80
N SER A 208 -4.30 -2.61 14.50
CA SER A 208 -5.35 -2.58 13.48
C SER A 208 -5.98 -3.95 13.26
N GLU A 209 -5.19 -5.01 13.20
CA GLU A 209 -5.65 -6.40 13.14
C GLU A 209 -6.52 -6.78 14.34
N TYR A 210 -6.08 -6.42 15.55
CA TYR A 210 -6.86 -6.64 16.76
C TYR A 210 -8.20 -5.90 16.71
N PHE A 211 -8.20 -4.66 16.21
CA PHE A 211 -9.42 -3.87 16.08
C PHE A 211 -10.36 -4.45 15.02
N PHE A 212 -9.84 -4.92 13.87
CA PHE A 212 -10.59 -5.67 12.86
C PHE A 212 -11.25 -6.91 13.45
N TRP A 213 -10.48 -7.73 14.15
CA TRP A 213 -10.99 -8.93 14.79
C TRP A 213 -12.15 -8.61 15.75
N ARG A 214 -11.95 -7.60 16.61
CA ARG A 214 -12.94 -7.18 17.61
C ARG A 214 -14.20 -6.59 16.99
N THR A 215 -14.05 -5.76 15.94
CA THR A 215 -15.19 -5.12 15.26
C THR A 215 -16.02 -6.12 14.47
N MET A 216 -15.39 -7.04 13.73
CA MET A 216 -16.11 -8.09 13.01
C MET A 216 -16.84 -9.05 13.94
N HIS A 217 -16.24 -9.43 15.08
CA HIS A 217 -16.90 -10.32 16.04
C HIS A 217 -18.12 -9.68 16.71
N ARG A 218 -18.08 -8.36 16.94
CA ARG A 218 -19.16 -7.60 17.59
C ARG A 218 -20.15 -6.94 16.62
N HIS A 219 -19.95 -7.05 15.31
CA HIS A 219 -20.84 -6.45 14.33
C HIS A 219 -22.20 -7.16 14.32
N ILE A 220 -23.27 -6.41 14.58
CA ILE A 220 -24.65 -6.87 14.48
C ILE A 220 -25.22 -6.21 13.24
N VAL A 221 -25.67 -7.01 12.27
CA VAL A 221 -26.40 -6.52 11.10
C VAL A 221 -27.71 -5.93 11.62
N ARG A 222 -27.92 -4.64 11.40
CA ARG A 222 -29.21 -3.98 11.62
C ARG A 222 -30.00 -3.98 10.32
#